data_AF-A0A662IEY4-F1
#
_entry.id   AF-A0A662IEY4-F1
#
_cell.length_a   1.000
_cell.length_b   1.000
_cell.length_c   1.000
_cell.angle_alpha   90.00
_cell.angle_beta   90.00
_cell.angle_gamma   90.00
#
_symmetry.space_group_name_H-M   'P 1'
#
loop_
_entity.id
_entity.type
_entity.pdbx_description
1 polymer ?
#
loop_
_entity_poly.entity_id
_entity_poly.type
_entity_poly.pdbx_seq_one_letter_code
_entity_poly.pdbx_strand_id
1 'polypeptide(L)'
;MRKLKPVYSRHVVSKSERRRLVELLRNSLPPAAELLERAKRAELAKLRLGPIDLLIIDGVPAIVIRGEGVSYPTILAAHKLNLRLPTVVVDMGAVPHILNGADVMAPGIVRFDEFGRGAIVYVADEEGGRVFAVGRALVSSSELSNMERGKAIKTLHYAGDKLWKIIREV
;
A
#
# COMPACT_ATOMS: atom_id res chain seq x y z
N MET A 1 -12.06 19.19 -23.95
CA MET A 1 -11.54 19.39 -22.57
C MET A 1 -10.19 18.68 -22.42
N ARG A 2 -9.10 19.41 -22.13
CA ARG A 2 -7.79 18.82 -21.80
C ARG A 2 -7.93 18.11 -20.44
N LYS A 3 -7.75 16.79 -20.38
CA LYS A 3 -7.72 16.08 -19.08
C LYS A 3 -6.55 16.65 -18.25
N LEU A 4 -6.84 17.16 -17.06
CA LEU A 4 -5.81 17.64 -16.14
C LEU A 4 -4.85 16.48 -15.81
N LYS A 5 -3.54 16.75 -15.82
CA LYS A 5 -2.54 15.75 -15.42
C LYS A 5 -2.77 15.38 -13.94
N PRO A 6 -2.80 14.08 -13.59
CA PRO A 6 -3.08 13.63 -12.24
C PRO A 6 -1.98 14.01 -11.23
N VAL A 7 -0.73 14.16 -11.69
CA VAL A 7 0.38 14.74 -10.92
C VAL A 7 0.46 16.23 -11.22
N TYR A 8 0.47 17.08 -10.19
CA TYR A 8 0.57 18.54 -10.36
C TYR A 8 1.87 19.16 -9.86
N SER A 9 2.63 18.44 -9.03
CA SER A 9 3.98 18.81 -8.61
C SER A 9 4.81 17.55 -8.47
N ARG A 10 6.10 17.62 -8.84
CA ARG A 10 7.07 16.55 -8.67
C ARG A 10 8.44 17.18 -8.49
N HIS A 11 9.16 16.84 -7.42
CA HIS A 11 10.50 17.33 -7.16
C HIS A 11 11.39 16.24 -6.56
N VAL A 12 12.71 16.41 -6.72
CA VAL A 12 13.69 15.54 -6.07
C VAL A 12 13.70 15.85 -4.59
N VAL A 13 13.62 14.80 -3.76
CA VAL A 13 13.60 14.92 -2.31
C VAL A 13 14.94 15.44 -1.81
N SER A 14 14.92 16.57 -1.10
CA SER A 14 16.13 17.16 -0.51
C SER A 14 16.66 16.33 0.67
N LYS A 15 17.90 16.59 1.12
CA LYS A 15 18.49 15.89 2.28
C LYS A 15 17.68 16.08 3.56
N SER A 16 17.18 17.29 3.82
CA SER A 16 16.38 17.58 5.02
C SER A 16 14.97 16.97 4.92
N GLU A 17 14.35 17.03 3.75
CA GLU A 17 13.05 16.40 3.50
C GLU A 17 13.13 14.88 3.62
N ARG A 18 14.18 14.25 3.06
CA ARG A 18 14.42 12.81 3.21
C ARG A 18 14.47 12.40 4.69
N ARG A 19 15.19 13.13 5.53
CA ARG A 19 15.26 12.84 6.98
C ARG A 19 13.88 12.85 7.63
N ARG A 20 13.05 13.85 7.30
CA ARG A 20 11.68 13.97 7.81
C ARG A 20 10.79 12.82 7.32
N LEU A 21 10.90 12.45 6.05
CA LEU A 21 10.14 11.34 5.48
C LEU A 21 10.56 9.99 6.10
N VAL A 22 11.85 9.76 6.30
CA VAL A 22 12.35 8.56 6.99
C VAL A 22 11.81 8.49 8.41
N GLU A 23 11.82 9.59 9.16
CA GLU A 23 11.26 9.62 10.52
C GLU A 23 9.75 9.33 10.55
N LEU A 24 8.99 9.96 9.65
CA LEU A 24 7.56 9.69 9.49
C LEU A 24 7.29 8.22 9.16
N LEU A 25 8.04 7.66 8.21
CA LEU A 25 7.89 6.27 7.79
C LEU A 25 8.36 5.30 8.87
N ARG A 26 9.38 5.63 9.67
CA ARG A 26 9.86 4.75 10.74
C ARG A 26 8.77 4.50 11.78
N ASN A 27 7.92 5.49 12.04
CA ASN A 27 6.82 5.37 13.00
C ASN A 27 5.57 4.69 12.42
N SER A 28 5.33 4.80 11.11
CA SER A 28 4.07 4.35 10.48
C SER A 28 4.22 3.10 9.62
N LEU A 29 5.37 2.93 8.97
CA LEU A 29 5.68 1.86 8.02
C LEU A 29 7.21 1.60 7.99
N PRO A 30 7.79 1.00 9.04
CA PRO A 30 9.25 0.86 9.18
C PRO A 30 9.97 0.26 7.96
N PRO A 31 9.45 -0.79 7.28
CA PRO A 31 10.09 -1.33 6.08
C PRO A 31 10.26 -0.29 4.95
N ALA A 32 9.34 0.66 4.83
CA ALA A 32 9.44 1.74 3.85
C ALA A 32 10.49 2.79 4.22
N ALA A 33 10.73 3.00 5.52
CA ALA A 33 11.81 3.87 5.99
C ALA A 33 13.17 3.28 5.59
N GLU A 34 13.39 1.99 5.85
CA GLU A 34 14.62 1.29 5.46
C GLU A 34 14.85 1.34 3.94
N LEU A 35 13.78 1.14 3.16
CA LEU A 35 13.82 1.25 1.71
C LEU A 35 14.25 2.65 1.26
N LEU A 36 13.69 3.70 1.85
CA LEU A 36 14.04 5.09 1.54
C LEU A 36 15.47 5.45 1.97
N GLU A 37 15.97 4.89 3.08
CA GLU A 37 17.35 5.12 3.52
C GLU A 37 18.38 4.57 2.53
N ARG A 38 18.09 3.40 1.95
CA ARG A 38 18.97 2.72 0.98
C ARG A 38 18.83 3.27 -0.45
N ALA A 39 17.77 4.03 -0.71
CA ALA A 39 17.44 4.53 -2.04
C ALA A 39 18.50 5.50 -2.59
N LYS A 40 18.91 5.29 -3.84
CA LYS A 40 19.86 6.19 -4.53
C LYS A 40 19.21 7.53 -4.86
N ARG A 41 17.94 7.49 -5.26
CA ARG A 41 17.15 8.66 -5.65
C ARG A 41 15.74 8.55 -5.10
N ALA A 42 15.22 9.67 -4.61
CA ALA A 42 13.85 9.77 -4.16
C ALA A 42 13.23 11.06 -4.71
N GLU A 43 11.99 10.98 -5.15
CA GLU A 43 11.19 12.10 -5.65
C GLU A 43 9.83 12.09 -4.97
N LEU A 44 9.28 13.27 -4.70
CA LEU A 44 7.95 13.41 -4.11
C LEU A 44 7.01 14.01 -5.16
N ALA A 45 5.94 13.30 -5.47
CA ALA A 45 4.93 13.73 -6.43
C ALA A 45 3.59 14.01 -5.71
N LYS A 46 3.01 15.18 -5.93
CA LYS A 46 1.71 15.56 -5.38
C LYS A 46 0.59 15.24 -6.35
N LEU A 47 -0.42 14.49 -5.89
CA LEU A 47 -1.52 14.02 -6.74
C LEU A 47 -2.76 14.91 -6.62
N ARG A 48 -3.50 15.10 -7.72
CA ARG A 48 -4.81 15.77 -7.76
C ARG A 48 -5.96 14.84 -7.32
N LEU A 49 -5.67 13.83 -6.50
CA LEU A 49 -6.63 12.82 -6.00
C LEU A 49 -6.90 13.00 -4.50
N GLY A 50 -6.71 14.22 -3.99
CA GLY A 50 -6.78 14.54 -2.55
C GLY A 50 -5.40 14.91 -1.99
N PRO A 51 -5.27 15.03 -0.65
CA PRO A 51 -3.99 15.31 0.01
C PRO A 51 -3.11 14.05 0.01
N ILE A 52 -2.67 13.64 -1.18
CA ILE A 52 -1.87 12.44 -1.40
C ILE A 52 -0.53 12.84 -1.99
N ASP A 53 0.53 12.53 -1.25
CA ASP A 53 1.89 12.56 -1.73
C ASP A 53 2.34 11.14 -2.09
N LEU A 54 2.99 11.01 -3.23
CA LEU A 54 3.51 9.77 -3.78
C LEU A 54 5.04 9.84 -3.77
N LEU A 55 5.65 9.05 -2.91
CA LEU A 55 7.09 8.91 -2.84
C LEU A 55 7.55 7.91 -3.89
N ILE A 56 8.33 8.40 -4.83
CA ILE A 56 8.94 7.62 -5.91
C ILE A 56 10.37 7.30 -5.47
N ILE A 57 10.66 6.01 -5.30
CA ILE A 57 11.95 5.50 -4.82
C ILE A 57 12.63 4.78 -5.98
N ASP A 58 13.81 5.25 -6.38
CA ASP A 58 14.59 4.70 -7.49
C ASP A 58 13.77 4.50 -8.77
N GLY A 59 12.90 5.46 -9.06
CA GLY A 59 12.02 5.46 -10.24
C GLY A 59 10.73 4.64 -10.09
N VAL A 60 10.50 3.98 -8.94
CA VAL A 60 9.27 3.23 -8.67
C VAL A 60 8.33 4.06 -7.78
N PRO A 61 7.07 4.28 -8.18
CA PRO A 61 6.03 4.85 -7.32
C PRO A 61 5.74 3.95 -6.12
N ALA A 62 6.43 4.18 -5.01
CA ALA A 62 6.59 3.16 -3.97
C ALA A 62 5.65 3.36 -2.79
N ILE A 63 5.60 4.56 -2.22
CA ILE A 63 4.87 4.80 -0.96
C ILE A 63 3.85 5.90 -1.16
N VAL A 64 2.65 5.65 -0.67
CA VAL A 64 1.58 6.64 -0.59
C VAL A 64 1.59 7.23 0.81
N ILE A 65 1.58 8.55 0.90
CA ILE A 65 1.43 9.29 2.15
C ILE A 65 0.16 10.12 2.01
N ARG A 66 -0.85 9.81 2.83
CA ARG A 66 -2.09 10.59 2.90
C ARG A 66 -2.01 11.62 4.04
N GLY A 67 -2.73 12.72 3.89
CA GLY A 67 -3.01 13.64 5.00
C GLY A 67 -3.46 12.86 6.24
N GLU A 68 -3.08 13.34 7.43
CA GLU A 68 -3.21 12.65 8.74
C GLU A 68 -2.14 11.58 9.03
N GLY A 69 -1.08 11.49 8.23
CA GLY A 69 0.11 10.68 8.56
C GLY A 69 -0.02 9.19 8.26
N VAL A 70 -1.09 8.76 7.59
CA VAL A 70 -1.26 7.37 7.14
C VAL A 70 -0.37 7.14 5.92
N SER A 71 0.56 6.19 6.04
CA SER A 71 1.41 5.75 4.94
C SER A 71 1.20 4.26 4.63
N TYR A 72 1.23 3.90 3.35
CA TYR A 72 1.14 2.52 2.89
C TYR A 72 1.88 2.36 1.56
N PRO A 73 2.44 1.17 1.27
CA PRO A 73 3.12 0.97 0.00
C PRO A 73 2.11 0.79 -1.14
N THR A 74 2.57 0.98 -2.36
CA THR A 74 1.84 0.57 -3.56
C THR A 74 2.08 -0.91 -3.83
N ILE A 75 1.24 -1.49 -4.68
CA ILE A 75 1.45 -2.84 -5.22
C ILE A 75 2.78 -2.91 -6.00
N LEU A 76 3.22 -1.80 -6.61
CA LEU A 76 4.51 -1.75 -7.32
C LEU A 76 5.71 -1.85 -6.37
N ALA A 77 5.62 -1.34 -5.14
CA ALA A 77 6.69 -1.49 -4.16
C ALA A 77 6.92 -2.97 -3.80
N ALA A 78 5.83 -3.73 -3.66
CA ALA A 78 5.92 -5.19 -3.45
C ALA A 78 6.67 -5.86 -4.61
N HIS A 79 6.24 -5.61 -5.85
CA HIS A 79 6.74 -6.35 -7.02
C HIS A 79 8.08 -5.88 -7.57
N LYS A 80 8.39 -4.58 -7.49
CA LYS A 80 9.58 -3.99 -8.12
C LYS A 80 10.70 -3.67 -7.13
N LEU A 81 10.36 -3.42 -5.87
CA LEU A 81 11.32 -3.09 -4.82
C LEU A 81 11.45 -4.19 -3.76
N ASN A 82 10.71 -5.30 -3.91
CA ASN A 82 10.67 -6.40 -2.95
C ASN A 82 10.37 -5.92 -1.51
N LEU A 83 9.59 -4.86 -1.36
CA LEU A 83 9.20 -4.35 -0.06
C LEU A 83 8.25 -5.35 0.60
N ARG A 84 8.69 -6.03 1.65
CA ARG A 84 7.91 -7.07 2.35
C ARG A 84 7.08 -6.48 3.49
N LEU A 85 5.88 -7.00 3.65
CA LEU A 85 4.94 -6.76 4.75
C LEU A 85 4.25 -8.08 5.09
N PRO A 86 3.60 -8.19 6.26
CA PRO A 86 2.69 -9.30 6.52
C PRO A 86 1.63 -9.40 5.42
N THR A 87 1.38 -10.61 4.95
CA THR A 87 0.50 -10.88 3.82
C THR A 87 -0.70 -11.69 4.27
N VAL A 88 -1.87 -11.33 3.73
CA VAL A 88 -3.12 -12.08 3.83
C VAL A 88 -3.39 -12.68 2.45
N VAL A 89 -3.59 -14.00 2.40
CA VAL A 89 -3.92 -14.73 1.18
C VAL A 89 -5.41 -15.02 1.18
N VAL A 90 -6.07 -14.67 0.07
CA VAL A 90 -7.51 -14.87 -0.10
C VAL A 90 -7.82 -15.93 -1.14
N ASP A 91 -8.98 -16.57 -1.00
CA ASP A 91 -9.49 -17.48 -2.03
C ASP A 91 -9.79 -16.74 -3.34
N MET A 92 -9.85 -17.49 -4.44
CA MET A 92 -10.12 -16.92 -5.76
C MET A 92 -11.51 -16.29 -5.92
N GLY A 93 -12.49 -16.69 -5.10
CA GLY A 93 -13.84 -16.12 -5.08
C GLY A 93 -13.87 -14.70 -4.52
N ALA A 94 -12.99 -14.37 -3.57
CA ALA A 94 -12.88 -13.03 -2.99
C ALA A 94 -12.19 -12.02 -3.93
N VAL A 95 -11.29 -12.47 -4.81
CA VAL A 95 -10.44 -11.61 -5.64
C VAL A 95 -11.23 -10.60 -6.48
N PRO A 96 -12.29 -10.98 -7.26
CA PRO A 96 -13.03 -10.02 -8.08
C PRO A 96 -13.71 -8.93 -7.25
N HIS A 97 -14.14 -9.24 -6.02
CA HIS A 97 -14.77 -8.26 -5.15
C HIS A 97 -13.76 -7.23 -4.63
N ILE A 98 -12.58 -7.68 -4.23
CA ILE A 98 -11.51 -6.81 -3.74
C ILE A 98 -10.94 -5.94 -4.87
N LEU A 99 -10.83 -6.47 -6.09
CA LEU A 99 -10.49 -5.71 -7.30
C LEU A 99 -11.57 -4.70 -7.71
N ASN A 100 -12.75 -4.75 -7.10
CA ASN A 100 -13.80 -3.73 -7.22
C ASN A 100 -13.89 -2.82 -5.98
N GLY A 101 -12.92 -2.92 -5.06
CA GLY A 101 -12.80 -2.07 -3.87
C GLY A 101 -13.55 -2.56 -2.64
N ALA A 102 -14.02 -3.81 -2.64
CA ALA A 102 -14.53 -4.41 -1.41
C ALA A 102 -13.41 -4.56 -0.36
N ASP A 103 -13.81 -4.54 0.91
CA ASP A 103 -12.94 -4.90 2.02
C ASP A 103 -12.79 -6.42 2.11
N VAL A 104 -11.70 -6.89 2.71
CA VAL A 104 -11.46 -8.33 2.88
C VAL A 104 -12.25 -8.84 4.08
N MET A 105 -13.09 -9.82 3.82
CA MET A 105 -13.93 -10.48 4.82
C MET A 105 -13.21 -11.73 5.35
N ALA A 106 -13.36 -12.03 6.65
CA ALA A 106 -12.72 -13.19 7.29
C ALA A 106 -12.96 -14.53 6.56
N PRO A 107 -14.19 -14.87 6.07
CA PRO A 107 -14.41 -16.11 5.34
C PRO A 107 -13.57 -16.28 4.07
N GLY A 108 -13.16 -15.17 3.46
CA GLY A 108 -12.40 -15.19 2.22
C GLY A 108 -10.89 -15.34 2.41
N ILE A 109 -10.41 -15.39 3.66
CA ILE A 109 -8.99 -15.48 3.99
C ILE A 109 -8.63 -16.94 4.22
N VAL A 110 -7.67 -17.45 3.43
CA VAL A 110 -7.24 -18.85 3.49
C VAL A 110 -5.91 -19.05 4.23
N ARG A 111 -5.03 -18.04 4.20
CA ARG A 111 -3.75 -18.03 4.93
C ARG A 111 -3.38 -16.60 5.30
N PHE A 112 -2.58 -16.43 6.35
CA PHE A 112 -2.06 -15.11 6.72
C PHE A 112 -0.78 -15.21 7.56
N ASP A 113 0.06 -14.18 7.44
CA ASP A 113 1.21 -13.96 8.33
C ASP A 113 0.76 -13.32 9.67
N GLU A 114 1.66 -13.26 10.65
CA GLU A 114 1.40 -12.59 11.91
C GLU A 114 1.37 -11.06 11.77
N PHE A 115 0.35 -10.40 12.33
CA PHE A 115 0.24 -8.94 12.37
C PHE A 115 -0.64 -8.44 13.51
N GLY A 116 -0.37 -7.22 13.96
CA GLY A 116 -1.22 -6.51 14.92
C GLY A 116 -2.39 -5.77 14.26
N ARG A 117 -3.40 -5.44 15.07
CA ARG A 117 -4.50 -4.56 14.66
C ARG A 117 -3.94 -3.22 14.17
N GLY A 118 -4.46 -2.74 13.04
CA GLY A 118 -4.05 -1.47 12.43
C GLY A 118 -2.80 -1.56 11.55
N ALA A 119 -2.12 -2.71 11.50
CA ALA A 119 -0.98 -2.94 10.63
C ALA A 119 -1.35 -2.80 9.14
N ILE A 120 -0.39 -2.36 8.33
CA ILE A 120 -0.52 -2.39 6.87
C ILE A 120 -0.10 -3.77 6.38
N VAL A 121 -0.96 -4.38 5.57
CA VAL A 121 -0.78 -5.73 5.05
C VAL A 121 -0.93 -5.77 3.54
N TYR A 122 -0.26 -6.73 2.91
CA TYR A 122 -0.56 -7.09 1.53
C TYR A 122 -1.72 -8.08 1.46
N VAL A 123 -2.44 -8.02 0.34
CA VAL A 123 -3.46 -9.00 -0.01
C VAL A 123 -3.04 -9.69 -1.30
N ALA A 124 -2.95 -11.01 -1.25
CA ALA A 124 -2.50 -11.87 -2.35
C ALA A 124 -3.52 -12.96 -2.67
N ASP A 125 -3.50 -13.46 -3.90
CA ASP A 125 -4.35 -14.59 -4.32
C ASP A 125 -3.74 -15.93 -3.92
N GLU A 126 -4.58 -16.95 -3.70
CA GLU A 126 -4.13 -18.29 -3.30
C GLU A 126 -3.40 -19.09 -4.40
N GLU A 127 -3.68 -18.79 -5.68
CA GLU A 127 -3.15 -19.54 -6.83
C GLU A 127 -1.68 -19.18 -7.09
N GLY A 128 -1.40 -17.89 -7.29
CA GLY A 128 -0.08 -17.38 -7.65
C GLY A 128 0.64 -16.61 -6.54
N GLY A 129 -0.01 -16.36 -5.40
CA GLY A 129 0.57 -15.55 -4.32
C GLY A 129 0.85 -14.11 -4.73
N ARG A 130 0.19 -13.59 -5.77
CA ARG A 130 0.50 -12.27 -6.33
C ARG A 130 -0.20 -11.21 -5.50
N VAL A 131 0.57 -10.29 -4.94
CA VAL A 131 0.02 -9.11 -4.26
C VAL A 131 -0.78 -8.28 -5.27
N PHE A 132 -2.08 -8.13 -5.02
CA PHE A 132 -2.99 -7.37 -5.89
C PHE A 132 -3.73 -6.26 -5.15
N ALA A 133 -3.64 -6.22 -3.82
CA ALA A 133 -4.15 -5.13 -3.01
C ALA A 133 -3.30 -4.89 -1.75
N VAL A 134 -3.51 -3.74 -1.14
CA VAL A 134 -2.91 -3.28 0.11
C VAL A 134 -4.04 -2.86 1.04
N GLY A 135 -3.96 -3.30 2.28
CA GLY A 135 -5.02 -3.07 3.26
C GLY A 135 -4.49 -2.68 4.63
N ARG A 136 -5.41 -2.26 5.49
CA ARG A 136 -5.18 -2.03 6.91
C ARG A 136 -5.93 -3.07 7.71
N ALA A 137 -5.23 -3.83 8.54
CA ALA A 137 -5.82 -4.81 9.42
C ALA A 137 -6.80 -4.14 10.40
N LEU A 138 -8.04 -4.59 10.42
CA LEU A 138 -9.04 -4.14 11.39
C LEU A 138 -9.01 -4.96 12.67
N VAL A 139 -8.42 -6.16 12.63
CA VAL A 139 -8.22 -7.09 13.74
C VAL A 139 -6.77 -7.58 13.74
N SER A 140 -6.26 -8.18 14.82
CA SER A 140 -4.96 -8.86 14.81
C SER A 140 -5.06 -10.24 14.14
N SER A 141 -3.91 -10.85 13.81
CA SER A 141 -3.84 -12.23 13.32
C SER A 141 -4.41 -13.24 14.32
N SER A 142 -4.25 -12.99 15.63
CA SER A 142 -4.81 -13.83 16.71
C SER A 142 -6.33 -13.73 16.85
N GLU A 143 -6.90 -12.55 16.59
CA GLU A 143 -8.36 -12.38 16.51
C GLU A 143 -8.89 -13.04 15.23
N LEU A 144 -8.20 -12.83 14.11
CA LEU A 144 -8.58 -13.35 12.80
C LEU A 144 -8.65 -14.87 12.77
N SER A 145 -7.74 -15.58 13.45
CA SER A 145 -7.73 -17.05 13.49
C SER A 145 -9.01 -17.66 14.04
N ASN A 146 -9.78 -16.90 14.84
CA ASN A 146 -11.02 -17.34 15.47
C ASN A 146 -12.26 -16.66 14.86
N MET A 147 -12.10 -15.83 13.83
CA MET A 147 -13.22 -15.14 13.18
C MET A 147 -13.81 -15.97 12.04
N GLU A 148 -15.07 -16.36 12.18
CA GLU A 148 -15.82 -16.99 11.09
C GLU A 148 -16.45 -15.97 10.14
N ARG A 149 -16.71 -14.74 10.59
CA ARG A 149 -17.45 -13.71 9.84
C ARG A 149 -16.97 -12.30 10.19
N GLY A 150 -17.27 -11.36 9.30
CA GLY A 150 -16.99 -9.94 9.49
C GLY A 150 -15.80 -9.46 8.68
N LYS A 151 -15.56 -8.15 8.76
CA LYS A 151 -14.51 -7.47 8.00
C LYS A 151 -13.18 -7.59 8.73
N ALA A 152 -12.20 -8.21 8.08
CA ALA A 152 -10.88 -8.43 8.64
C ALA A 152 -9.90 -7.32 8.23
N ILE A 153 -9.87 -6.97 6.94
CA ILE A 153 -8.93 -5.98 6.39
C ILE A 153 -9.71 -4.92 5.63
N LYS A 154 -9.43 -3.63 5.93
CA LYS A 154 -9.93 -2.51 5.16
C LYS A 154 -9.04 -2.27 3.94
N THR A 155 -9.59 -2.27 2.73
CA THR A 155 -8.85 -2.08 1.49
C THR A 155 -8.44 -0.61 1.33
N LEU A 156 -7.15 -0.35 1.11
CA LEU A 156 -6.60 0.99 0.91
C LEU A 156 -6.23 1.27 -0.56
N HIS A 157 -5.77 0.23 -1.25
CA HIS A 157 -5.33 0.31 -2.63
C HIS A 157 -5.45 -1.07 -3.28
N TYR A 158 -5.91 -1.14 -4.53
CA TYR A 158 -6.03 -2.39 -5.28
C TYR A 158 -5.71 -2.19 -6.77
N ALA A 159 -5.33 -3.28 -7.44
CA ALA A 159 -5.04 -3.25 -8.87
C ALA A 159 -6.31 -2.86 -9.64
N GLY A 160 -6.22 -1.78 -10.42
CA GLY A 160 -7.35 -1.25 -11.19
C GLY A 160 -8.05 -0.05 -10.56
N ASP A 161 -7.72 0.31 -9.31
CA ASP A 161 -8.27 1.51 -8.69
C ASP A 161 -7.76 2.81 -9.36
N LYS A 162 -8.29 3.96 -8.91
CA LYS A 162 -7.90 5.26 -9.48
C LYS A 162 -6.42 5.56 -9.28
N LEU A 163 -5.85 5.18 -8.13
CA LEU A 163 -4.44 5.41 -7.83
C LEU A 163 -3.54 4.52 -8.70
N TRP A 164 -3.89 3.25 -8.90
CA TRP A 164 -3.21 2.29 -9.76
C TRP A 164 -3.07 2.82 -11.19
N LYS A 165 -4.15 3.38 -11.73
CA LYS A 165 -4.13 3.97 -13.08
C LYS A 165 -3.16 5.16 -13.14
N ILE A 166 -3.15 6.01 -12.11
CA ILE A 166 -2.23 7.16 -12.03
C ILE A 166 -0.78 6.69 -11.93
N ILE A 167 -0.44 5.79 -10.99
CA ILE A 167 0.95 5.39 -10.76
C ILE A 167 1.57 4.67 -11.95
N ARG A 168 0.76 4.08 -12.84
CA ARG A 168 1.24 3.46 -14.08
C ARG A 168 1.65 4.47 -15.15
N GLU A 169 1.28 5.74 -14.99
CA GLU A 169 1.59 6.84 -15.91
C GLU A 169 2.70 7.78 -15.38
N VAL A 170 3.24 7.50 -14.19
CA VAL A 170 4.26 8.31 -13.47
C VAL A 170 5.66 7.78 -13.68
#